data_AF-A0A924MHR9-F1
#
_entry.id   AF-A0A924MHR9-F1
#
_cell.length_a   1.000
_cell.length_b   1.000
_cell.length_c   1.000
_cell.angle_alpha   90.00
_cell.angle_beta   90.00
_cell.angle_gamma   90.00
#
_symmetry.space_group_name_H-M   'P 1'
#
loop_
_entity.id
_entity.type
_entity.pdbx_description
1 polymer ?
#
loop_
_entity_poly.entity_id
_entity_poly.type
_entity_poly.pdbx_seq_one_letter_code
_entity_poly.pdbx_strand_id
1 'polypeptide(L)'
;MGKKLTIYMIDGTAYGPRLGEIGNWVGKAIYSPRAAVNKIINRTEFDNPGIYCLKGDPTDEAFDEKIYIGEAENIKSRLKQHLSDPNKDFKELIFFVSKDELITKSQIRYLESRLVQLALEAKT
;
A
#
# COMPACT_ATOMS: atom_id res chain seq x y z
N MET A 1 -21.07 13.91 -8.16
CA MET A 1 -20.31 14.91 -7.37
C MET A 1 -18.82 14.66 -7.60
N GLY A 2 -18.05 15.71 -7.91
CA GLY A 2 -16.59 15.61 -8.02
C GLY A 2 -15.92 15.52 -6.65
N LYS A 3 -14.75 14.87 -6.56
CA LYS A 3 -13.89 14.88 -5.37
C LYS A 3 -12.54 15.49 -5.72
N LYS A 4 -11.97 16.29 -4.81
CA LYS A 4 -10.61 16.82 -4.97
C LYS A 4 -9.61 15.75 -4.55
N LEU A 5 -8.74 15.35 -5.47
CA LEU A 5 -7.59 14.50 -5.22
C LEU A 5 -6.34 15.38 -5.17
N THR A 6 -5.60 15.30 -4.07
CA THR A 6 -4.28 15.93 -3.92
C THR A 6 -3.23 14.84 -4.01
N ILE A 7 -2.27 14.97 -4.94
CA ILE A 7 -1.12 14.10 -5.06
C ILE A 7 0.15 14.89 -4.74
N TYR A 8 0.91 14.43 -3.76
CA TYR A 8 2.21 14.95 -3.39
C TYR A 8 3.30 14.00 -3.91
N MET A 9 4.14 14.50 -4.82
CA MET A 9 5.31 13.76 -5.34
C MET A 9 6.44 13.87 -4.30
N ILE A 10 6.75 12.77 -3.61
CA ILE A 10 7.66 12.77 -2.46
C ILE A 10 9.10 13.10 -2.88
N ASP A 11 9.51 12.66 -4.06
CA ASP A 11 10.83 12.94 -4.64
C ASP A 11 10.81 13.97 -5.78
N GLY A 12 9.66 14.63 -5.98
CA GLY A 12 9.47 15.61 -7.05
C GLY A 12 9.28 15.03 -8.46
N THR A 13 9.21 13.70 -8.61
CA THR A 13 9.04 13.03 -9.91
C THR A 13 7.67 12.37 -10.06
N ALA A 14 7.18 12.26 -11.30
CA ALA A 14 5.91 11.58 -11.60
C ALA A 14 5.99 10.05 -11.43
N TYR A 15 7.19 9.47 -11.55
CA TYR A 15 7.44 8.03 -11.50
C TYR A 15 7.84 7.54 -10.10
N GLY A 16 8.19 8.46 -9.21
CA GLY A 16 8.63 8.18 -7.86
C GLY A 16 7.48 7.94 -6.88
N PRO A 17 7.82 7.87 -5.58
CA PRO A 17 6.84 7.72 -4.54
C PRO A 17 5.90 8.90 -4.43
N ARG A 18 4.63 8.59 -4.17
CA ARG A 18 3.54 9.56 -4.17
C ARG A 18 2.66 9.35 -2.96
N LEU A 19 2.21 10.44 -2.36
CA LEU A 19 1.20 10.45 -1.31
C LEU A 19 -0.08 11.06 -1.89
N GLY A 20 -1.18 10.33 -1.80
CA GLY A 20 -2.50 10.73 -2.28
C GLY A 20 -3.49 10.95 -1.15
N GLU A 21 -4.25 12.03 -1.24
CA GLU A 21 -5.33 12.38 -0.31
C GLU A 21 -6.58 12.84 -1.04
N ILE A 22 -7.73 12.52 -0.48
CA ILE A 22 -9.04 12.97 -0.97
C ILE A 22 -9.62 13.95 0.05
N GLY A 23 -10.20 15.06 -0.42
CA GLY A 23 -10.89 16.02 0.44
C GLY A 23 -12.02 15.37 1.24
N ASN A 24 -12.11 15.68 2.54
CA ASN A 24 -13.06 15.09 3.50
C ASN A 24 -12.96 13.57 3.67
N TRP A 25 -11.82 12.97 3.34
CA TRP A 25 -11.51 11.57 3.63
C TRP A 25 -10.38 11.48 4.66
N VAL A 26 -10.54 10.60 5.63
CA VAL A 26 -9.59 10.36 6.74
C VAL A 26 -8.42 9.45 6.35
N GLY A 27 -8.37 8.97 5.12
CA GLY A 27 -7.28 8.11 4.64
C GLY A 27 -6.16 8.89 3.94
N LYS A 28 -4.96 8.33 4.01
CA LYS A 28 -3.83 8.63 3.11
C LYS A 28 -3.49 7.38 2.33
N ALA A 29 -3.22 7.54 1.05
CA ALA A 29 -2.69 6.48 0.19
C ALA A 29 -1.23 6.80 -0.14
N ILE A 30 -0.34 5.81 -0.05
CA ILE A 30 1.04 5.95 -0.46
C ILE A 30 1.30 4.93 -1.56
N TYR A 31 1.91 5.39 -2.65
CA TYR A 31 2.47 4.56 -3.71
C TYR A 31 3.99 4.69 -3.71
N SER A 32 4.70 3.60 -3.98
CA SER A 32 6.13 3.61 -4.23
C SER A 32 6.56 2.44 -5.12
N PRO A 33 7.43 2.66 -6.12
CA PRO A 33 8.21 1.57 -6.70
C PRO A 33 9.08 0.93 -5.60
N ARG A 34 9.32 -0.40 -5.65
CA ARG A 34 10.16 -1.13 -4.67
C ARG A 34 11.52 -0.46 -4.48
N ALA A 35 12.17 -0.07 -5.58
CA ALA A 35 13.49 0.56 -5.58
C ALA A 35 13.55 1.88 -4.79
N ALA A 36 12.41 2.55 -4.59
CA ALA A 36 12.33 3.82 -3.86
C ALA A 36 11.85 3.66 -2.41
N VAL A 37 11.36 2.47 -2.00
CA VAL A 37 10.79 2.26 -0.65
C VAL A 37 11.80 2.61 0.44
N ASN A 38 13.06 2.16 0.32
CA ASN A 38 14.10 2.45 1.32
C ASN A 38 14.40 3.94 1.48
N LYS A 39 14.12 4.78 0.47
CA LYS A 39 14.32 6.23 0.54
C LYS A 39 13.25 6.92 1.37
N ILE A 40 12.04 6.34 1.43
CA ILE A 40 10.87 6.95 2.08
C ILE A 40 10.43 6.19 3.34
N ILE A 41 11.00 5.03 3.62
CA ILE A 41 10.55 4.13 4.69
C ILE A 41 10.55 4.79 6.07
N ASN A 42 11.36 5.83 6.28
CA ASN A 42 11.47 6.55 7.56
C ASN A 42 10.40 7.63 7.76
N ARG A 43 9.50 7.85 6.80
CA ARG A 43 8.39 8.79 6.99
C ARG A 43 7.36 8.23 7.99
N THR A 44 6.66 9.13 8.66
CA THR A 44 5.70 8.80 9.73
C THR A 44 4.53 7.94 9.26
N GLU A 45 4.14 8.02 7.98
CA GLU A 45 3.07 7.17 7.45
C GLU A 45 3.41 5.68 7.52
N PHE A 46 4.70 5.31 7.51
CA PHE A 46 5.13 3.92 7.63
C PHE A 46 5.06 3.40 9.06
N ASP A 47 5.04 4.28 10.07
CA ASP A 47 4.98 3.87 11.47
C ASP A 47 3.56 3.53 11.94
N ASN A 48 2.57 3.75 11.06
CA ASN A 48 1.17 3.61 11.35
C ASN A 48 0.60 2.21 11.02
N PRO A 49 -0.51 1.82 11.68
CA PRO A 49 -1.30 0.68 11.28
C PRO A 49 -2.00 0.93 9.94
N GLY A 50 -2.10 -0.11 9.12
CA GLY A 50 -2.69 0.02 7.80
C GLY A 50 -2.87 -1.29 7.05
N ILE A 51 -3.40 -1.15 5.85
CA ILE A 51 -3.46 -2.22 4.85
C ILE A 51 -2.51 -1.88 3.70
N TYR A 52 -1.98 -2.90 3.03
CA TYR A 52 -1.05 -2.73 1.93
C TYR A 52 -1.28 -3.77 0.84
N CYS A 53 -0.94 -3.38 -0.38
CA CYS A 53 -0.91 -4.19 -1.56
C CYS A 53 0.51 -4.17 -2.12
N LEU A 54 1.07 -5.35 -2.37
CA LEU A 54 2.33 -5.52 -3.10
C LEU A 54 1.99 -6.10 -4.46
N LYS A 55 2.37 -5.40 -5.51
CA LYS A 55 2.24 -5.87 -6.88
C LYS A 55 3.58 -6.42 -7.34
N GLY A 56 3.60 -7.61 -7.91
CA GLY A 56 4.79 -8.26 -8.42
C GLY A 56 4.51 -9.04 -9.69
N ASP A 57 5.50 -9.82 -10.11
CA ASP A 57 5.38 -10.70 -11.27
C ASP A 57 4.34 -11.80 -11.04
N PRO A 58 3.61 -12.19 -12.09
CA PRO A 58 2.61 -13.23 -12.00
C PRO A 58 3.26 -14.57 -11.63
N THR A 59 2.52 -15.38 -10.87
CA THR A 59 2.93 -16.76 -10.54
C THR A 59 2.42 -17.79 -11.55
N ASP A 60 1.50 -17.38 -12.42
CA ASP A 60 0.88 -18.18 -13.46
C ASP A 60 0.79 -17.28 -14.70
N GLU A 61 1.27 -17.78 -15.84
CA GLU A 61 1.34 -17.04 -17.10
C GLU A 61 -0.03 -16.61 -17.64
N ALA A 62 -1.12 -17.17 -17.12
CA ALA A 62 -2.47 -16.74 -17.43
C ALA A 62 -2.82 -15.34 -16.88
N PHE A 63 -2.03 -14.80 -15.95
CA PHE A 63 -2.25 -13.49 -15.34
C PHE A 63 -1.11 -12.53 -15.68
N ASP A 64 -1.43 -11.24 -15.82
CA ASP A 64 -0.42 -10.22 -16.06
C ASP A 64 0.38 -9.88 -14.78
N GLU A 65 -0.23 -10.04 -13.61
CA GLU A 65 0.30 -9.50 -12.35
C GLU A 65 -0.11 -10.34 -11.14
N LYS A 66 0.76 -10.38 -10.12
CA LYS A 66 0.43 -10.93 -8.80
C LYS A 66 0.19 -9.79 -7.82
N ILE A 67 -0.95 -9.81 -7.13
CA ILE A 67 -1.25 -8.90 -6.03
C ILE A 67 -1.25 -9.65 -4.70
N TYR A 68 -0.39 -9.23 -3.77
CA TYR A 68 -0.41 -9.67 -2.38
C TYR A 68 -1.06 -8.58 -1.52
N ILE A 69 -2.12 -8.91 -0.79
CA ILE A 69 -2.82 -8.01 0.12
C ILE A 69 -2.50 -8.42 1.56
N GLY A 70 -2.17 -7.46 2.41
CA GLY A 70 -1.92 -7.72 3.82
C GLY A 70 -2.27 -6.55 4.72
N GLU A 71 -2.36 -6.83 6.03
CA GLU A 71 -2.42 -5.82 7.09
C GLU A 71 -1.15 -5.80 7.95
N ALA A 72 -0.89 -4.65 8.57
CA ALA A 72 0.06 -4.55 9.67
C ALA A 72 -0.34 -3.47 10.69
N GLU A 73 -0.07 -3.72 11.97
CA GLU A 73 -0.10 -2.69 13.01
C GLU A 73 1.03 -1.66 12.86
N ASN A 74 2.09 -2.01 12.14
CA ASN A 74 3.18 -1.13 11.76
C ASN A 74 3.70 -1.50 10.36
N ILE A 75 3.40 -0.65 9.36
CA ILE A 75 3.72 -0.90 7.96
C ILE A 75 5.25 -1.02 7.73
N LYS A 76 6.05 -0.17 8.38
CA LYS A 76 7.52 -0.16 8.31
C LYS A 76 8.10 -1.53 8.62
N SER A 77 7.71 -2.10 9.76
CA SER A 77 8.20 -3.39 10.23
C SER A 77 7.81 -4.52 9.28
N ARG A 78 6.57 -4.50 8.78
CA ARG A 78 6.10 -5.50 7.82
C ARG A 78 6.82 -5.41 6.48
N LEU A 79 7.04 -4.20 5.95
CA LEU A 79 7.74 -4.00 4.69
C LEU A 79 9.22 -4.39 4.78
N LYS A 80 9.88 -4.13 5.92
CA LYS A 80 11.25 -4.62 6.14
C LYS A 80 11.34 -6.14 6.00
N GLN A 81 10.35 -6.89 6.51
CA GLN A 81 10.30 -8.35 6.36
C GLN A 81 10.21 -8.78 4.89
N HIS A 82 9.33 -8.13 4.10
CA HIS A 82 9.21 -8.40 2.66
C HIS A 82 10.47 -8.02 1.88
N LEU A 83 11.11 -6.90 2.23
CA LEU A 83 12.34 -6.45 1.58
C LEU A 83 13.53 -7.38 1.88
N SER A 84 13.59 -7.96 3.07
CA SER A 84 14.67 -8.87 3.48
C SER A 84 14.52 -10.31 3.00
N ASP A 85 13.32 -10.71 2.59
CA ASP A 85 13.02 -12.09 2.19
C ASP A 85 13.12 -12.24 0.67
N PRO A 86 14.11 -13.00 0.15
CA PRO A 86 14.31 -13.16 -1.29
C PRO A 86 13.13 -13.87 -1.99
N ASN A 87 12.27 -14.57 -1.24
CA ASN A 87 11.08 -15.22 -1.80
C ASN A 87 9.84 -14.32 -1.83
N LYS A 88 9.95 -13.07 -1.34
CA LYS A 88 8.85 -12.10 -1.28
C LYS A 88 9.17 -10.87 -2.12
N ASP A 89 9.53 -11.12 -3.37
CA ASP A 89 9.78 -10.04 -4.31
C ASP A 89 8.48 -9.35 -4.73
N PHE A 90 8.57 -8.05 -5.01
CA PHE A 90 7.48 -7.22 -5.50
C PHE A 90 8.04 -6.04 -6.30
N LYS A 91 7.26 -5.47 -7.19
CA LYS A 91 7.64 -4.31 -8.02
C LYS A 91 7.11 -3.00 -7.47
N GLU A 92 5.87 -3.00 -6.99
CA GLU A 92 5.18 -1.78 -6.53
C GLU A 92 4.53 -2.01 -5.18
N LEU A 93 4.55 -0.97 -4.35
CA LEU A 93 3.90 -0.90 -3.05
C LEU A 93 2.78 0.14 -3.13
N ILE A 94 1.60 -0.25 -2.68
CA ILE A 94 0.53 0.68 -2.31
C ILE A 94 0.15 0.38 -0.86
N PHE A 95 0.02 1.40 -0.02
CA PHE A 95 -0.55 1.19 1.31
C PHE A 95 -1.43 2.35 1.75
N PHE A 96 -2.31 2.06 2.69
CA PHE A 96 -3.31 2.99 3.18
C PHE A 96 -3.26 3.05 4.70
N VAL A 97 -3.23 4.28 5.23
CA VAL A 97 -3.22 4.57 6.66
C VAL A 97 -4.24 5.67 6.98
N SER A 98 -4.60 5.80 8.25
CA SER A 98 -5.43 6.92 8.72
C SER A 98 -4.59 8.20 8.86
N LYS A 99 -5.18 9.36 8.59
CA LYS A 99 -4.61 10.68 8.87
C LYS A 99 -4.47 10.94 10.36
N ASP A 100 -5.43 10.42 11.13
CA ASP A 100 -5.59 10.70 12.56
C ASP A 100 -5.07 9.54 13.43
N GLU A 101 -4.42 8.54 12.83
CA GLU A 101 -3.86 7.35 13.50
C GLU A 101 -4.91 6.47 14.22
N LEU A 102 -6.20 6.68 13.94
CA LEU A 102 -7.32 6.03 14.64
C LEU A 102 -7.71 4.62 14.14
N ILE A 103 -6.94 4.00 13.24
CA ILE A 103 -7.35 2.70 12.68
C ILE A 103 -6.89 1.55 13.58
N THR A 104 -7.86 0.78 14.07
CA THR A 104 -7.63 -0.34 15.00
C THR A 104 -7.28 -1.63 14.27
N LYS A 105 -6.69 -2.59 15.00
CA LYS A 105 -6.38 -3.94 14.48
C LYS A 105 -7.59 -4.65 13.87
N SER A 106 -8.75 -4.56 14.52
CA SER A 106 -9.97 -5.17 14.00
C SER A 106 -10.41 -4.55 12.68
N GLN A 107 -10.24 -3.23 12.51
CA GLN A 107 -10.58 -2.52 11.28
C GLN A 107 -9.62 -2.88 10.14
N ILE A 108 -8.30 -2.92 10.37
CA ILE A 108 -7.35 -3.30 9.30
C ILE A 108 -7.53 -4.76 8.87
N ARG A 109 -7.85 -5.69 9.78
CA ARG A 109 -8.18 -7.08 9.44
C ARG A 109 -9.48 -7.19 8.63
N TYR A 110 -10.49 -6.39 8.98
CA TYR A 110 -11.71 -6.32 8.18
C TYR A 110 -11.43 -5.79 6.76
N LEU A 111 -10.65 -4.70 6.65
CA LEU A 111 -10.28 -4.13 5.36
C LEU A 111 -9.48 -5.10 4.50
N GLU A 112 -8.51 -5.81 5.07
CA GLU A 112 -7.76 -6.87 4.38
C GLU A 112 -8.71 -7.94 3.83
N SER A 113 -9.61 -8.48 4.68
CA SER A 113 -10.58 -9.50 4.26
C SER A 113 -11.48 -9.00 3.13
N ARG A 114 -11.97 -7.75 3.21
CA ARG A 114 -12.80 -7.15 2.16
C ARG A 114 -12.03 -6.91 0.87
N LEU A 115 -10.79 -6.45 0.94
CA LEU A 115 -9.95 -6.24 -0.24
C LEU A 115 -9.61 -7.57 -0.93
N VAL A 116 -9.33 -8.63 -0.17
CA VAL A 116 -9.13 -9.98 -0.72
C VAL A 116 -10.39 -10.48 -1.43
N GLN A 117 -11.57 -10.32 -0.83
CA GLN A 117 -12.83 -10.69 -1.48
C GLN A 117 -13.04 -9.93 -2.80
N LEU A 118 -12.86 -8.61 -2.78
CA LEU A 118 -12.99 -7.78 -3.98
C LEU A 118 -11.99 -8.17 -5.08
N ALA A 119 -10.75 -8.52 -4.71
CA ALA A 119 -9.74 -8.96 -5.67
C ALA A 119 -10.12 -10.30 -6.33
N LEU A 120 -10.67 -11.25 -5.56
CA LEU A 120 -11.15 -12.52 -6.09
C LEU A 120 -12.39 -12.36 -6.97
N GLU A 121 -13.27 -11.40 -6.65
CA GLU A 121 -14.47 -11.09 -7.43
C GLU A 121 -14.14 -10.37 -8.75
N ALA A 122 -13.04 -9.61 -8.80
CA ALA A 122 -12.69 -8.78 -9.95
C ALA A 122 -12.40 -9.56 -11.24
N LYS A 123 -12.14 -10.88 -11.16
CA LYS A 123 -11.91 -11.79 -12.31
C LYS A 123 -11.04 -11.17 -13.42
N THR A 124 -9.93 -10.56 -13.04
CA THR A 124 -8.86 -10.14 -13.96
C THR A 124 -7.97 -11.31 -14.32
#